data_AF-A0A8B3NIY5-F1
#
_entry.id   AF-A0A8B3NIY5-F1
#
_cell.length_a   1.000
_cell.length_b   1.000
_cell.length_c   1.000
_cell.angle_alpha   90.00
_cell.angle_beta   90.00
_cell.angle_gamma   90.00
#
_symmetry.space_group_name_H-M   'P 1'
#
loop_
_entity.id
_entity.type
_entity.pdbx_description
1 polymer ?
#
loop_
_entity_poly.entity_id
_entity_poly.type
_entity_poly.pdbx_seq_one_letter_code
_entity_poly.pdbx_strand_id
1 'polypeptide(L)'
;DGSFDVEGNASTDVLLFAWLNATLQTGLKNPLDEAIASVTHRREDLSRFTKIDEIPYDFVRKRLSVAVRDRKGEQILITKGAVQNVLDACGF
;
A
#
# COMPACT_ATOMS: atom_id res chain seq x y z
N ASP A 1 -15.64 -6.91 -5.49
CA ASP A 1 -14.72 -5.85 -5.02
C ASP A 1 -13.58 -5.67 -5.98
N GLY A 2 -13.47 -4.46 -6.52
CA GLY A 2 -12.46 -4.05 -7.49
C GLY A 2 -11.51 -3.01 -6.90
N SER A 3 -10.47 -2.70 -7.65
CA SER A 3 -9.52 -1.62 -7.36
C SER A 3 -9.69 -0.57 -8.45
N PHE A 4 -9.87 0.67 -8.05
CA PHE A 4 -10.20 1.75 -8.97
C PHE A 4 -9.31 2.96 -8.73
N ASP A 5 -8.99 3.68 -9.80
CA ASP A 5 -8.34 4.98 -9.72
C ASP A 5 -9.34 6.08 -9.27
N VAL A 6 -8.86 7.33 -9.24
CA VAL A 6 -9.66 8.48 -8.81
C VAL A 6 -10.79 8.85 -9.79
N GLU A 7 -10.73 8.36 -11.03
CA GLU A 7 -11.78 8.55 -12.03
C GLU A 7 -12.79 7.39 -12.02
N GLY A 8 -12.53 6.34 -11.23
CA GLY A 8 -13.38 5.15 -11.12
C GLY A 8 -13.04 4.06 -12.15
N ASN A 9 -11.94 4.18 -12.89
CA ASN A 9 -11.51 3.12 -13.81
C ASN A 9 -10.78 2.01 -13.05
N ALA A 10 -10.93 0.76 -13.49
CA ALA A 10 -10.22 -0.35 -12.87
C ALA A 10 -8.70 -0.17 -12.94
N SER A 11 -8.00 -0.30 -11.81
CA SER A 11 -6.57 0.00 -11.71
C SER A 11 -5.78 -1.11 -11.03
N THR A 12 -4.94 -1.80 -11.82
CA THR A 12 -4.04 -2.83 -11.30
C THR A 12 -2.95 -2.26 -10.39
N ASP A 13 -2.60 -0.99 -10.55
CA ASP A 13 -1.55 -0.33 -9.78
C ASP A 13 -2.05 0.01 -8.38
N VAL A 14 -3.29 0.48 -8.26
CA VAL A 14 -3.96 0.67 -6.96
C VAL A 14 -4.01 -0.65 -6.19
N LEU A 15 -4.38 -1.74 -6.86
CA LEU A 15 -4.36 -3.07 -6.23
C LEU A 15 -2.97 -3.48 -5.78
N LEU A 16 -1.96 -3.32 -6.65
CA LEU A 16 -0.58 -3.68 -6.35
C LEU A 16 -0.07 -2.92 -5.13
N PHE A 17 -0.26 -1.60 -5.07
CA PHE A 17 0.21 -0.78 -3.96
C PHE A 17 -0.54 -1.09 -2.66
N ALA A 18 -1.87 -1.23 -2.72
CA ALA A 18 -2.66 -1.62 -1.56
C ALA A 18 -2.20 -2.98 -1.01
N TRP A 19 -1.97 -3.94 -1.90
CA TRP A 19 -1.50 -5.28 -1.55
C TRP A 19 -0.09 -5.29 -0.97
N LEU A 20 0.87 -4.58 -1.59
CA LEU A 20 2.24 -4.45 -1.05
C LEU A 20 2.20 -3.83 0.36
N ASN A 21 1.43 -2.76 0.56
CA ASN A 21 1.32 -2.13 1.87
C ASN A 21 0.65 -3.07 2.90
N ALA A 22 -0.45 -3.73 2.55
CA ALA A 22 -1.15 -4.66 3.46
C ALA A 22 -0.32 -5.90 3.82
N THR A 23 0.49 -6.42 2.89
CA THR A 23 1.28 -7.64 3.09
C THR A 23 2.62 -7.39 3.78
N LEU A 24 3.28 -6.26 3.52
CA LEU A 24 4.62 -5.97 4.01
C LEU A 24 4.63 -5.17 5.32
N GLN A 25 3.52 -4.52 5.69
CA GLN A 25 3.46 -3.81 6.97
C GLN A 25 3.55 -4.76 8.15
N THR A 26 4.31 -4.39 9.19
CA THR A 26 4.54 -5.22 10.38
C THR A 26 3.84 -4.72 11.64
N GLY A 27 3.05 -3.66 11.51
CA GLY A 27 2.33 -3.03 12.62
C GLY A 27 0.99 -3.69 12.93
N LEU A 28 -0.01 -2.85 13.17
CA LEU A 28 -1.36 -3.26 13.56
C LEU A 28 -2.03 -4.06 12.43
N LYS A 29 -2.25 -5.35 12.67
CA LYS A 29 -3.11 -6.18 11.83
C LYS A 29 -4.55 -5.69 11.94
N ASN A 30 -5.24 -5.62 10.81
CA ASN A 30 -6.64 -5.23 10.76
C ASN A 30 -7.37 -6.02 9.65
N PRO A 31 -8.70 -6.21 9.77
CA PRO A 31 -9.45 -7.02 8.81
C PRO A 31 -9.40 -6.52 7.37
N LEU A 32 -9.24 -5.22 7.13
CA LEU A 32 -9.12 -4.67 5.77
C LEU A 32 -7.81 -5.12 5.11
N ASP A 33 -6.72 -5.08 5.86
CA ASP A 33 -5.42 -5.57 5.37
C ASP A 33 -5.43 -7.07 5.13
N GLU A 34 -6.09 -7.84 6.00
CA GLU A 34 -6.26 -9.27 5.79
C GLU A 34 -7.06 -9.57 4.53
N ALA A 35 -8.15 -8.82 4.28
CA ALA A 35 -8.95 -8.94 3.06
C ALA A 35 -8.11 -8.63 1.81
N ILE A 36 -7.36 -7.51 1.81
CA ILE A 36 -6.50 -7.12 0.69
C ILE A 36 -5.38 -8.15 0.48
N ALA A 37 -4.71 -8.58 1.55
CA ALA A 37 -3.62 -9.56 1.51
C ALA A 37 -4.08 -10.95 1.04
N SER A 38 -5.35 -11.30 1.29
CA SER A 38 -5.94 -12.57 0.85
C SER A 38 -6.17 -12.65 -0.66
N VAL A 39 -6.07 -11.54 -1.39
CA VAL A 39 -6.22 -11.52 -2.86
C VAL A 39 -5.01 -12.20 -3.50
N THR A 40 -5.12 -13.53 -3.72
CA THR A 40 -3.99 -14.41 -4.05
C THR A 40 -3.57 -14.42 -5.53
N HIS A 41 -4.18 -13.61 -6.39
CA HIS A 41 -3.99 -13.74 -7.84
C HIS A 41 -2.60 -13.33 -8.37
N ARG A 42 -1.71 -12.81 -7.53
CA ARG A 42 -0.41 -12.23 -7.95
C ARG A 42 0.76 -12.55 -7.02
N ARG A 43 0.83 -13.76 -6.43
CA ARG A 43 1.99 -14.19 -5.61
C ARG A 43 3.34 -13.99 -6.30
N GLU A 44 3.38 -13.93 -7.63
CA GLU A 44 4.58 -13.64 -8.42
C GLU A 44 5.13 -12.21 -8.22
N ASP A 45 4.30 -11.23 -7.81
CA ASP A 45 4.68 -9.82 -7.75
C ASP A 45 5.48 -9.44 -6.49
N LEU A 46 5.30 -10.13 -5.35
CA LEU A 46 6.12 -9.85 -4.14
C LEU A 46 7.61 -10.09 -4.40
N SER A 47 7.96 -11.05 -5.24
CA SER A 47 9.36 -11.31 -5.62
C SER A 47 10.00 -10.17 -6.43
N ARG A 48 9.20 -9.18 -6.85
CA ARG A 48 9.67 -8.00 -7.61
C ARG A 48 9.99 -6.82 -6.70
N PHE A 49 9.54 -6.86 -5.44
CA PHE A 49 9.70 -5.78 -4.49
C PHE A 49 10.41 -6.25 -3.23
N THR A 50 11.39 -5.47 -2.77
CA THR A 50 12.04 -5.68 -1.48
C THR A 50 11.61 -4.58 -0.52
N LYS A 51 11.09 -4.95 0.66
CA LYS A 51 10.80 -3.97 1.72
C LYS A 51 12.12 -3.29 2.14
N ILE A 52 12.13 -1.96 2.10
CA ILE A 52 13.26 -1.15 2.60
C ILE A 52 13.00 -0.82 4.07
N ASP A 53 11.83 -0.25 4.36
CA ASP A 53 11.46 0.22 5.69
C ASP A 53 9.93 0.44 5.79
N GLU A 54 9.43 0.86 6.95
CA GLU A 54 8.06 1.32 7.14
C GLU A 54 7.97 2.51 8.10
N ILE A 55 6.92 3.31 7.94
CA ILE A 55 6.48 4.27 8.95
C ILE A 55 5.18 3.71 9.55
N PRO A 56 5.23 3.09 10.74
CA PRO A 56 4.09 2.39 11.35
C PRO A 56 2.86 3.28 11.48
N TYR A 57 1.69 2.66 11.61
CA TYR A 57 0.46 3.40 11.80
C TYR A 57 0.57 4.31 13.03
N ASP A 58 0.20 5.57 12.85
CA ASP A 58 0.18 6.57 13.91
C ASP A 58 -1.24 7.12 14.05
N PHE A 59 -1.75 7.16 15.27
CA PHE A 59 -3.13 7.54 15.57
C PHE A 59 -3.42 9.03 15.36
N VAL A 60 -2.40 9.88 15.40
CA VAL A 60 -2.53 11.32 15.16
C VAL A 60 -2.66 11.59 13.67
N ARG A 61 -1.73 11.07 12.85
CA ARG A 61 -1.75 11.26 11.39
C ARG A 61 -2.68 10.30 10.65
N LYS A 62 -3.11 9.19 11.27
CA LYS A 62 -3.99 8.15 10.69
C LYS A 62 -3.49 7.58 9.36
N ARG A 63 -2.17 7.40 9.23
CA ARG A 63 -1.49 6.88 8.04
C ARG A 63 -0.50 5.78 8.42
N LEU A 64 -0.29 4.84 7.50
CA LEU A 64 0.79 3.86 7.51
C LEU A 64 1.48 3.87 6.15
N SER A 65 2.82 3.84 6.14
CA SER A 65 3.60 3.84 4.91
C SER A 65 4.58 2.68 4.89
N VAL A 66 4.77 2.06 3.72
CA VAL A 66 5.81 1.05 3.49
C VAL A 66 6.68 1.55 2.34
N ALA A 67 8.00 1.54 2.55
CA ALA A 67 8.97 1.82 1.51
C ALA A 67 9.41 0.50 0.85
N VAL A 68 9.35 0.43 -0.47
CA VAL A 68 9.79 -0.73 -1.25
C VAL A 68 10.79 -0.32 -2.32
N ARG A 69 11.66 -1.27 -2.69
CA ARG A 69 12.54 -1.16 -3.85
C ARG A 69 12.12 -2.17 -4.91
N ASP A 70 11.94 -1.72 -6.14
CA ASP A 70 11.69 -2.63 -7.27
C ASP A 70 13.00 -3.26 -7.80
N ARG A 71 12.91 -4.16 -8.78
CA ARG A 71 14.11 -4.80 -9.39
C ARG A 71 15.00 -3.84 -10.18
N LYS A 72 14.47 -2.70 -10.63
CA LYS A 72 15.22 -1.66 -11.33
C LYS A 72 15.95 -0.72 -10.36
N GLY A 73 15.70 -0.86 -9.06
CA GLY A 73 16.29 -0.04 -8.00
C GLY A 73 15.46 1.19 -7.65
N GLU A 74 14.29 1.38 -8.27
CA GLU A 74 13.37 2.46 -7.97
C GLU A 74 12.80 2.28 -6.57
N GLN A 75 12.77 3.36 -5.79
CA GLN A 75 12.24 3.36 -4.43
C GLN A 75 10.88 4.04 -4.41
N ILE A 76 9.88 3.34 -3.88
CA ILE A 76 8.49 3.80 -3.84
C ILE A 76 8.04 3.80 -2.38
N LEU A 77 7.51 4.95 -1.92
CA LEU A 77 6.86 5.06 -0.63
C LEU A 77 5.34 4.93 -0.81
N ILE A 78 4.79 3.81 -0.36
CA ILE A 78 3.37 3.50 -0.51
C ILE A 78 2.65 3.84 0.79
N THR A 79 1.71 4.78 0.75
CA THR A 79 0.96 5.24 1.93
C THR A 79 -0.52 4.88 1.83
N LYS A 80 -1.09 4.36 2.93
CA LYS A 80 -2.54 4.17 3.09
C LYS A 80 -3.02 4.82 4.39
N GLY A 81 -4.31 5.15 4.43
CA GLY A 81 -4.94 5.76 5.60
C GLY A 81 -6.33 6.27 5.28
N ALA A 82 -6.91 7.02 6.21
CA ALA A 82 -8.16 7.74 5.95
C ALA A 82 -7.94 8.78 4.84
N VAL A 83 -8.92 8.91 3.93
CA VAL A 83 -8.81 9.72 2.70
C VAL A 83 -8.30 11.13 2.99
N GLN A 84 -8.96 11.87 3.89
CA GLN A 84 -8.56 13.24 4.22
C GLN A 84 -7.11 13.31 4.72
N ASN A 85 -6.74 12.40 5.62
CA ASN A 85 -5.39 12.37 6.19
C ASN A 85 -4.31 12.05 5.16
N VAL A 86 -4.60 11.23 4.15
CA VAL A 86 -3.68 10.98 3.03
C VAL A 86 -3.57 12.23 2.17
N LEU A 87 -4.69 12.86 1.82
CA LEU A 87 -4.71 14.10 1.02
C LEU A 87 -3.95 15.24 1.70
N ASP A 88 -4.04 15.38 3.02
CA ASP A 88 -3.29 16.39 3.78
C ASP A 88 -1.75 16.23 3.66
N ALA A 89 -1.27 15.04 3.26
CA ALA A 89 0.14 14.76 3.03
C ALA A 89 0.53 14.80 1.54
N CYS A 90 -0.42 15.06 0.64
CA CYS A 90 -0.17 15.21 -0.78
C CYS A 90 0.12 16.68 -1.10
N GLY A 91 1.25 16.95 -1.73
CA GLY A 91 1.66 18.27 -2.21
C GLY A 91 2.51 18.14 -3.47
N PHE A 92 2.63 19.23 -4.21
CA PHE A 92 3.43 19.35 -5.44
C PHE A 92 4.77 20.00 -5.16
#